data_AF-A0A6P0JTA4-F1
#
_entry.id   AF-A0A6P0JTA4-F1
#
_cell.length_a   1.000
_cell.length_b   1.000
_cell.length_c   1.000
_cell.angle_alpha   90.00
_cell.angle_beta   90.00
_cell.angle_gamma   90.00
#
_symmetry.space_group_name_H-M   'P 1'
#
loop_
_entity.id
_entity.type
_entity.pdbx_description
1 polymer ?
#
loop_
_entity_poly.entity_id
_entity_poly.type
_entity_poly.pdbx_seq_one_letter_code
_entity_poly.pdbx_strand_id
1 'polypeptide(L)' 'MPTYHYVLASQKFLTEEEPLEEVLRERTRYYHEHDKEIDFWLVKQPAFLEAPEMAEAKAKCPQPAAAIISTSS' A
#
# COMPACT_ATOMS: atom_id res chain seq x y z
N MET A 1 -17.65 1.73 9.69
CA MET A 1 -16.25 2.10 9.38
C MET A 1 -15.92 1.52 8.01
N PRO A 2 -15.17 2.22 7.16
CA PRO A 2 -14.76 1.68 5.86
C PRO A 2 -13.80 0.50 6.05
N THR A 3 -13.87 -0.46 5.13
CA THR A 3 -12.90 -1.56 5.06
C THR A 3 -11.69 -1.10 4.26
N TYR A 4 -10.49 -1.40 4.76
CA TYR A 4 -9.25 -1.16 4.05
C TYR A 4 -8.65 -2.49 3.57
N HIS A 5 -8.25 -2.51 2.32
CA HIS A 5 -7.52 -3.60 1.69
C HIS A 5 -6.05 -3.20 1.58
N TYR A 6 -5.14 -4.17 1.69
CA TYR A 6 -3.71 -3.90 1.59
C TYR A 6 -2.97 -4.99 0.81
N VAL A 7 -1.90 -4.56 0.14
CA VAL A 7 -0.81 -5.42 -0.35
C VAL A 7 0.42 -5.08 0.47
N LEU A 8 1.04 -6.09 1.09
CA LEU A 8 2.21 -5.95 1.97
C LEU A 8 3.42 -6.63 1.34
N ALA A 9 4.54 -5.93 1.27
CA ALA A 9 5.83 -6.49 0.86
C ALA A 9 6.99 -5.70 1.50
N SER A 10 8.23 -6.12 1.21
CA SER A 10 9.39 -5.36 1.66
C SER A 10 9.39 -3.97 1.00
N GLN A 11 9.88 -2.96 1.72
CA GLN A 11 9.99 -1.61 1.18
C GLN A 11 10.85 -1.61 -0.09
N LYS A 12 11.98 -2.32 -0.06
CA LYS A 12 12.88 -2.45 -1.22
C LYS A 12 12.13 -2.97 -2.45
N PHE A 13 11.33 -4.02 -2.29
CA PHE A 13 10.54 -4.58 -3.38
C PHE A 13 9.57 -3.54 -3.95
N LEU A 14 8.79 -2.89 -3.09
CA LEU A 14 7.75 -1.94 -3.54
C LEU A 14 8.28 -0.60 -4.06
N THR A 15 9.51 -0.20 -3.71
CA THR A 15 10.03 1.13 -4.07
C THR A 15 11.25 1.13 -4.98
N GLU A 16 11.95 0.00 -5.11
CA GLU A 16 13.20 -0.08 -5.89
C GLU A 16 13.17 -1.16 -6.97
N GLU A 17 12.54 -2.31 -6.69
CA GLU A 17 12.57 -3.46 -7.60
C GLU A 17 11.38 -3.46 -8.58
N GLU A 18 10.21 -3.03 -8.12
CA GLU A 18 9.00 -2.97 -8.93
C GLU A 18 8.79 -1.59 -9.60
N PRO A 19 8.26 -1.53 -10.84
CA PRO A 19 7.90 -0.28 -11.52
C PRO A 19 6.59 0.33 -10.97
N LEU A 20 6.41 0.33 -9.66
CA LEU A 20 5.19 0.81 -8.99
C LEU A 20 5.02 2.32 -9.06
N GLU A 21 6.11 3.08 -9.18
CA GLU A 21 6.05 4.53 -9.32
C GLU A 21 5.19 4.93 -10.54
N GLU A 22 5.43 4.32 -11.69
CA GLU A 22 4.67 4.60 -12.91
C GLU A 22 3.19 4.25 -12.75
N VAL A 23 2.90 3.08 -12.17
CA VAL A 23 1.53 2.60 -11.95
C VAL A 23 0.76 3.55 -11.03
N LEU A 24 1.38 3.98 -9.92
CA LEU A 24 0.74 4.89 -8.96
C LEU A 24 0.55 6.29 -9.55
N ARG A 25 1.53 6.77 -10.34
CA ARG A 25 1.43 8.06 -11.04
C ARG A 25 0.30 8.06 -12.05
N GLU A 26 0.23 7.03 -12.89
CA GLU A 26 -0.79 6.89 -13.92
C GLU A 26 -2.19 6.73 -13.31
N ARG A 27 -2.31 5.93 -12.24
CA ARG A 27 -3.57 5.81 -11.49
C ARG A 27 -3.99 7.13 -10.86
N THR A 28 -3.05 7.89 -10.32
CA THR A 28 -3.33 9.23 -9.75
C THR A 28 -3.85 10.19 -10.82
N ARG A 29 -3.19 10.21 -12.00
CA ARG A 29 -3.64 10.98 -13.17
C ARG A 29 -5.06 10.58 -13.58
N TYR A 30 -5.33 9.28 -13.70
CA TYR A 30 -6.65 8.78 -14.04
C TYR A 30 -7.73 9.25 -13.05
N TYR A 31 -7.47 9.21 -11.73
CA TYR A 31 -8.42 9.68 -10.72
C TYR A 31 -8.70 11.17 -10.87
N HIS A 32 -7.65 11.97 -11.07
CA HIS A 32 -7.79 13.40 -11.29
C HIS A 32 -8.56 13.74 -12.57
N GLU A 33 -8.34 13.01 -13.67
CA GLU A 33 -9.05 13.22 -14.95
C GLU A 33 -10.53 12.83 -14.90
N HIS A 34 -10.94 12.04 -13.90
CA HIS A 34 -12.30 11.55 -13.74
C HIS A 34 -13.01 12.13 -12.51
N ASP A 35 -12.46 13.20 -11.89
CA ASP A 35 -12.99 13.82 -10.67
C ASP A 35 -13.24 12.81 -9.53
N LYS A 36 -12.35 11.81 -9.41
CA LYS A 36 -12.40 10.79 -8.35
C LYS A 36 -11.48 11.16 -7.19
N GLU A 37 -11.98 11.00 -5.98
CA GLU A 37 -11.15 11.13 -4.77
C GLU A 37 -10.16 9.96 -4.69
N ILE A 38 -8.89 10.27 -4.39
CA ILE A 38 -7.85 9.24 -4.22
C ILE A 38 -8.18 8.39 -3.01
N ASP A 39 -8.25 7.09 -3.25
CA ASP A 39 -8.65 6.10 -2.26
C ASP A 39 -7.57 5.02 -2.07
N PHE A 40 -6.34 5.30 -2.51
CA PHE A 40 -5.18 4.41 -2.42
C PHE A 40 -3.90 5.15 -2.03
N TRP A 41 -3.03 4.50 -1.26
CA TRP A 41 -1.80 5.10 -0.72
C TRP A 41 -0.66 4.08 -0.61
N LEU A 42 0.57 4.52 -0.89
CA LEU A 42 1.79 3.80 -0.53
C LEU A 42 2.26 4.28 0.85
N VAL A 43 2.31 3.36 1.83
CA VAL A 43 2.68 3.63 3.21
C VAL A 43 3.93 2.84 3.58
N LYS A 44 5.03 3.53 3.89
CA LYS A 44 6.26 2.93 4.40
C LYS A 44 6.10 2.66 5.90
N GLN A 45 6.60 1.51 6.37
CA GLN A 45 6.53 1.07 7.77
C GLN A 45 5.12 1.28 8.39
N PRO A 46 4.09 0.65 7.81
CA PRO A 46 2.71 0.93 8.20
C PRO A 46 2.44 0.54 9.66
N ALA A 47 1.97 1.50 10.46
CA ALA A 47 1.73 1.30 11.90
C ALA A 47 0.66 0.22 12.19
N PHE A 48 -0.28 -0.04 11.28
CA PHE A 48 -1.26 -1.12 11.47
C PHE A 48 -0.61 -2.50 11.56
N LEU A 49 0.59 -2.67 10.99
CA LEU A 49 1.32 -3.93 11.04
C LEU A 49 1.81 -4.28 12.46
N GLU A 50 1.81 -3.29 13.37
CA GLU A 50 2.13 -3.48 14.79
C GLU A 50 0.94 -3.97 15.61
N ALA A 51 -0.28 -3.99 15.05
CA ALA A 51 -1.45 -4.50 15.75
C ALA A 51 -1.32 -6.02 16.01
N PRO A 52 -1.79 -6.54 17.15
CA PRO A 52 -1.68 -7.96 17.49
C PRO A 52 -2.24 -8.91 16.42
N GLU A 53 -3.36 -8.53 15.80
CA GLU A 53 -4.02 -9.27 14.71
C GLU A 53 -3.15 -9.38 13.45
N MET A 54 -2.15 -8.51 13.29
CA MET A 54 -1.25 -8.48 12.15
C MET A 54 0.08 -9.20 12.42
N ALA A 55 0.27 -9.79 13.60
CA ALA A 55 1.53 -10.41 14.00
C ALA A 55 2.01 -11.49 13.02
N GLU A 56 1.09 -12.30 12.48
CA GLU A 56 1.43 -13.33 11.49
C GLU A 56 1.90 -12.73 10.16
N ALA A 57 1.20 -11.70 9.67
CA ALA A 57 1.58 -10.99 8.44
C ALA A 57 2.94 -10.28 8.61
N LYS A 58 3.16 -9.66 9.78
CA LYS A 58 4.43 -9.01 10.15
C LYS A 58 5.58 -10.01 10.16
N ALA A 59 5.38 -11.18 10.76
CA ALA A 59 6.41 -12.22 10.85
C ALA A 59 6.80 -12.80 9.49
N LYS A 60 5.85 -12.85 8.53
CA LYS A 60 6.10 -13.34 7.16
C LYS A 60 6.71 -12.29 6.24
N CYS A 61 6.48 -11.00 6.51
CA CYS A 61 6.96 -9.92 5.64
C CYS A 61 8.39 -9.49 6.00
N PRO A 62 9.32 -9.44 5.04
CA PRO A 62 10.65 -8.88 5.27
C PRO A 62 10.59 -7.42 5.71
N GLN A 63 11.50 -7.04 6.60
CA GLN A 63 11.60 -5.69 7.17
C GLN A 63 12.81 -4.94 6.58
N PRO A 64 12.72 -3.60 6.37
CA PRO A 64 11.53 -2.77 6.58
C PRO A 64 10.42 -3.06 5.56
N ALA A 65 9.17 -3.12 6.03
CA ALA A 65 8.00 -3.35 5.19
C ALA A 65 7.38 -2.04 4.65
N ALA A 66 6.66 -2.15 3.53
CA ALA A 66 5.77 -1.12 3.03
C ALA A 66 4.46 -1.76 2.56
N ALA A 67 3.39 -0.97 2.50
CA ALA A 67 2.09 -1.43 2.05
C ALA A 67 1.47 -0.47 1.04
N ILE A 68 0.78 -1.02 0.04
CA ILE A 68 -0.22 -0.28 -0.73
C ILE A 68 -1.56 -0.54 -0.06
N ILE A 69 -2.27 0.51 0.33
CA ILE A 69 -3.55 0.45 1.03
C ILE A 69 -4.62 1.08 0.13
N SER A 70 -5.82 0.51 0.06
CA SER A 70 -6.96 1.13 -0.62
C SER A 70 -8.28 0.79 0.04
N THR A 71 -9.31 1.63 -0.15
CA THR A 71 -10.70 1.29 0.20
C THR A 71 -11.44 0.53 -0.91
N SER A 72 -10.85 0.42 -2.10
CA SER A 72 -11.32 -0.46 -3.17
C SER A 72 -10.65 -1.83 -3.07
N SER A 73 -11.45 -2.90 -3.14
CA SER A 73 -10.99 -4.29 -3.20
C SER A 73 -10.40 -4.65 -4.56
#